data_AF-A0A0Q6ADY2-F1
#
_entry.id   AF-A0A0Q6ADY2-F1
#
_cell.length_a   1.000
_cell.length_b   1.000
_cell.length_c   1.000
_cell.angle_alpha   90.00
_cell.angle_beta   90.00
_cell.angle_gamma   90.00
#
_symmetry.space_group_name_H-M   'P 1'
#
loop_
_entity.id
_entity.type
_entity.pdbx_description
1 polymer ?
#
loop_
_entity_poly.entity_id
_entity_poly.type
_entity_poly.pdbx_seq_one_letter_code
_entity_poly.pdbx_strand_id
1 'polypeptide(L)'
;MKKLNLFFSIVVFSQCIYAQRIDKETISFQLLKEPVFATDLANRNYTITVKSPYNITKDDVLRISKEDHQRLVDNYQTNVETAKIEHQERLKDYEAEVKKLQEKFKLESAEYNKLSAVEKIAAVNGAPILRLPSRPVLNIPPMPIYRQPDLRDALIVDNKILASQMDVADFSKTGNYLDVVVEMERTNFQDNQGKTFANQPVRIIGKQNGAVKLDETYFSDFAEIASVPTNELNLNYHEKNYLQRTMDRTRNIINDHFGYQTINSTVKLETVKNKGDYDDLEKAYIYVTTNLKKLQAKSDYEPNKVAMENMQKGIDLWKSALTKVDYNDKKALYNQKIGEYLYFNLIRLNVAFGNYKEAEKYLNELQEHLVDIKLSYDANLELKKLEEKIYNN
;
A
#
# COMPACT_ATOMS: atom_id res chain seq x y z
N MET A 1 -87.73 14.80 27.95
CA MET A 1 -86.64 13.82 27.80
C MET A 1 -85.40 14.55 27.29
N LYS A 2 -84.32 14.56 28.08
CA LYS A 2 -83.02 15.17 27.75
C LYS A 2 -82.31 14.34 26.68
N LYS A 3 -81.76 14.98 25.65
CA LYS A 3 -80.60 14.46 24.91
C LYS A 3 -79.59 15.59 24.76
N LEU A 4 -78.52 15.46 25.54
CA LEU A 4 -77.32 16.29 25.52
C LEU A 4 -76.34 15.58 24.58
N ASN A 5 -76.15 16.11 23.37
CA ASN A 5 -75.10 15.65 22.47
C ASN A 5 -73.91 16.59 22.58
N LEU A 6 -72.90 16.14 23.31
CA LEU A 6 -71.60 16.77 23.47
C LEU A 6 -70.78 16.52 22.19
N PHE A 7 -70.58 17.55 21.36
CA PHE A 7 -69.63 17.50 20.24
C PHE A 7 -68.23 17.84 20.78
N PHE A 8 -67.36 16.83 20.84
CA PHE A 8 -65.94 17.00 21.13
C PHE A 8 -65.22 17.35 19.83
N SER A 9 -64.86 18.61 19.64
CA SER A 9 -63.96 19.03 18.55
C SER A 9 -62.53 18.62 18.90
N ILE A 10 -62.06 17.51 18.31
CA ILE A 10 -60.66 17.11 18.36
C ILE A 10 -59.88 18.07 17.45
N VAL A 11 -59.21 19.05 18.05
CA VAL A 11 -58.18 19.85 17.38
C VAL A 11 -56.94 18.98 17.24
N VAL A 12 -56.77 18.39 16.05
CA VAL A 12 -55.51 17.73 15.67
C VAL A 12 -54.48 18.83 15.45
N PHE A 13 -53.62 19.06 16.45
CA PHE A 13 -52.39 19.81 16.26
C PHE A 13 -51.48 19.02 15.31
N SER A 14 -51.53 19.35 14.02
CA SER A 14 -50.50 18.94 13.06
C SER A 14 -49.18 19.54 13.50
N GLN A 15 -48.38 18.77 14.21
CA GLN A 15 -46.99 19.13 14.47
C GLN A 15 -46.26 19.10 13.12
N CYS A 16 -46.00 20.28 12.56
CA CYS A 16 -45.09 20.41 11.43
C CYS A 16 -43.71 19.94 11.90
N ILE A 17 -43.34 18.72 11.55
CA ILE A 17 -41.97 18.22 11.69
C ILE A 17 -41.14 19.02 10.69
N TYR A 18 -40.40 20.01 11.18
CA TYR A 18 -39.39 20.73 10.41
C TYR A 18 -38.20 19.78 10.17
N ALA A 19 -38.36 18.85 9.23
CA ALA A 19 -37.25 18.08 8.72
C ALA A 19 -36.41 18.98 7.80
N GLN A 20 -35.19 19.32 8.22
CA GLN A 20 -34.21 19.99 7.35
C GLN A 20 -33.98 19.10 6.12
N ARG A 21 -34.25 19.62 4.92
CA ARG A 21 -34.08 18.88 3.66
C ARG A 21 -32.68 19.17 3.12
N ILE A 22 -31.90 18.12 2.90
CA ILE A 22 -30.56 18.20 2.31
C ILE A 22 -30.68 17.73 0.85
N ASP A 23 -30.31 18.61 -0.08
CA ASP A 23 -30.20 18.31 -1.50
C ASP A 23 -28.72 18.04 -1.85
N LYS A 24 -28.47 17.34 -2.96
CA LYS A 24 -27.14 16.84 -3.35
C LYS A 24 -26.88 17.03 -4.83
N GLU A 25 -25.68 17.47 -5.18
CA GLU A 25 -25.18 17.65 -6.55
C GLU A 25 -23.81 16.96 -6.70
N THR A 26 -23.59 16.29 -7.83
CA THR A 26 -22.27 15.77 -8.19
C THR A 26 -21.63 16.69 -9.21
N ILE A 27 -20.41 17.14 -8.93
CA ILE A 27 -19.67 18.09 -9.76
C ILE A 27 -18.39 17.42 -10.25
N SER A 28 -18.23 17.38 -11.57
CA SER A 28 -16.99 16.96 -12.22
C SER A 28 -16.10 18.18 -12.45
N PHE A 29 -14.81 18.05 -12.17
CA PHE A 29 -13.83 19.11 -12.40
C PHE A 29 -12.48 18.54 -12.83
N GLN A 30 -11.67 19.41 -13.43
CA GLN A 30 -10.29 19.13 -13.75
C GLN A 30 -9.42 20.19 -13.08
N LEU A 31 -8.31 19.80 -12.45
CA LEU A 31 -7.41 20.72 -11.76
C LEU A 31 -5.99 20.39 -12.17
N LEU A 32 -5.21 21.41 -12.52
CA LEU A 32 -3.76 21.28 -12.49
C LEU A 32 -3.30 21.49 -11.04
N LYS A 33 -2.94 20.43 -10.31
CA LYS A 33 -2.42 20.49 -8.94
C LYS A 33 -1.04 21.14 -8.95
N GLU A 34 -0.86 22.15 -8.11
CA GLU A 34 0.43 22.81 -7.92
C GLU A 34 1.35 21.93 -7.05
N PRO A 35 2.64 21.79 -7.42
CA PRO A 35 3.62 21.11 -6.59
C PRO A 35 3.98 21.91 -5.33
N VAL A 36 4.64 21.25 -4.37
CA VAL A 36 5.17 21.92 -3.16
C VAL A 36 6.11 23.08 -3.52
N PHE A 37 6.95 22.90 -4.54
CA PHE A 37 7.87 23.90 -5.05
C PHE A 37 7.47 24.35 -6.45
N ALA A 38 6.53 25.30 -6.51
CA ALA A 38 6.02 25.90 -7.74
C ALA A 38 7.13 26.46 -8.64
N THR A 39 6.93 26.37 -9.95
CA THR A 39 7.84 26.93 -10.98
C THR A 39 7.02 27.62 -12.06
N ASP A 40 7.42 28.85 -12.38
CA ASP A 40 6.81 29.63 -13.45
C ASP A 40 6.85 28.90 -14.78
N LEU A 41 5.78 29.04 -15.58
CA LEU A 41 5.60 28.35 -16.85
C LEU A 41 6.82 28.47 -17.78
N ALA A 42 7.44 29.66 -17.84
CA ALA A 42 8.62 29.93 -18.68
C ALA A 42 9.86 29.11 -18.30
N ASN A 43 9.93 28.64 -17.05
CA ASN A 43 11.09 27.93 -16.47
C ASN A 43 10.82 26.43 -16.25
N ARG A 44 9.70 25.89 -16.77
CA ARG A 44 9.33 24.46 -16.63
C ARG A 44 10.16 23.57 -17.56
N ASN A 45 11.45 23.50 -17.29
CA ASN A 45 12.38 22.57 -17.89
C ASN A 45 13.19 21.83 -16.83
N TYR A 46 13.56 20.59 -17.13
CA TYR A 46 14.23 19.73 -16.17
C TYR A 46 15.25 18.78 -16.76
N THR A 47 16.16 18.34 -15.90
CA THR A 47 17.06 17.21 -16.12
C THR A 47 16.95 16.25 -14.93
N ILE A 48 16.93 14.94 -15.20
CA ILE A 48 16.99 13.89 -14.16
C ILE A 48 18.26 13.07 -14.37
N THR A 49 19.02 12.91 -13.29
CA THR A 49 20.18 12.01 -13.22
C THR A 49 19.89 10.92 -12.21
N VAL A 50 19.90 9.65 -12.65
CA VAL A 50 19.81 8.50 -11.75
C VAL A 50 21.20 7.91 -11.53
N LYS A 51 21.54 7.65 -10.27
CA LYS A 51 22.75 6.92 -9.86
C LYS A 51 22.29 5.68 -9.11
N SER A 52 22.47 4.51 -9.71
CA SER A 52 22.23 3.22 -9.05
C SER A 52 23.48 2.34 -9.13
N PRO A 53 23.63 1.37 -8.20
CA PRO A 53 24.70 0.38 -8.25
C PRO A 53 24.47 -0.68 -9.35
N TYR A 54 23.29 -0.69 -9.96
CA TYR A 54 22.94 -1.63 -11.00
C TYR A 54 23.42 -1.10 -12.35
N ASN A 55 24.61 -1.54 -12.75
CA ASN A 55 25.14 -1.34 -14.11
C ASN A 55 25.42 -2.70 -14.76
N ILE A 56 24.44 -3.59 -14.68
CA ILE A 56 24.55 -4.95 -15.22
C ILE A 56 23.97 -4.92 -16.64
N THR A 57 24.82 -5.25 -17.61
CA THR A 57 24.40 -5.37 -19.01
C THR A 57 23.93 -6.78 -19.34
N LYS A 58 23.31 -6.96 -20.51
CA LYS A 58 22.98 -8.30 -21.03
C LYS A 58 24.21 -9.20 -21.11
N ASP A 59 25.35 -8.63 -21.51
CA ASP A 59 26.59 -9.37 -21.67
C ASP A 59 27.17 -9.80 -20.31
N ASP A 60 27.00 -8.96 -19.27
CA ASP A 60 27.39 -9.32 -17.90
C ASP A 60 26.58 -10.50 -17.36
N VAL A 61 25.27 -10.55 -17.61
CA VAL A 61 24.41 -11.67 -17.19
C VAL A 61 24.87 -12.98 -17.85
N LEU A 62 25.17 -12.94 -19.15
CA LEU A 62 25.66 -14.11 -19.88
C LEU A 62 27.05 -14.53 -19.40
N ARG A 63 27.93 -13.57 -19.09
CA ARG A 63 29.27 -13.84 -18.54
C ARG A 63 29.19 -14.48 -17.17
N ILE A 64 28.45 -13.90 -16.23
CA ILE A 64 28.25 -14.43 -14.87
C ILE A 64 27.65 -15.83 -14.92
N SER A 65 26.65 -16.06 -15.77
CA SER A 65 26.03 -17.40 -15.91
C SER A 65 27.03 -18.46 -16.40
N LYS A 66 27.94 -18.11 -17.31
CA LYS A 66 29.01 -19.01 -17.76
C LYS A 66 30.04 -19.26 -16.66
N GLU A 67 30.44 -18.22 -15.92
CA GLU A 67 31.37 -18.34 -14.78
C GLU A 67 30.79 -19.24 -13.67
N ASP A 68 29.51 -19.06 -13.33
CA ASP A 68 28.81 -19.91 -12.36
C ASP A 68 28.72 -21.37 -12.82
N HIS A 69 28.42 -21.58 -14.11
CA HIS A 69 28.42 -22.93 -14.68
C HIS A 69 29.81 -23.57 -14.63
N GLN A 70 30.86 -22.82 -14.98
CA GLN A 70 32.24 -23.30 -14.91
C GLN A 70 32.60 -23.68 -13.48
N ARG A 71 32.25 -22.85 -12.49
CA ARG A 71 32.45 -23.16 -11.07
C ARG A 71 31.73 -24.44 -10.63
N LEU A 72 30.52 -24.69 -11.14
CA LEU A 72 29.79 -25.93 -10.87
C LEU A 72 30.49 -27.15 -11.51
N VAL A 73 31.01 -27.00 -12.72
CA VAL A 73 31.78 -28.04 -13.42
C VAL A 73 33.09 -28.34 -12.67
N ASP A 74 33.82 -27.32 -12.25
CA ASP A 74 35.10 -27.46 -11.53
C ASP A 74 34.90 -28.16 -10.18
N ASN A 75 33.80 -27.87 -9.48
CA ASN A 75 33.47 -28.47 -8.19
C ASN A 75 32.73 -29.82 -8.30
N TYR A 76 32.30 -30.24 -9.50
CA TYR A 76 31.48 -31.44 -9.67
C TYR A 76 32.18 -32.69 -9.13
N GLN A 77 33.46 -32.88 -9.46
CA GLN A 77 34.20 -34.06 -9.02
C GLN A 77 34.31 -34.11 -7.49
N THR A 78 34.59 -32.97 -6.85
CA THR A 78 34.62 -32.84 -5.39
C THR A 78 33.28 -33.22 -4.78
N ASN A 79 32.17 -32.71 -5.33
CA ASN A 79 30.82 -33.02 -4.83
C ASN A 79 30.47 -34.52 -4.99
N VAL A 80 30.90 -35.15 -6.08
CA VAL A 80 30.72 -36.60 -6.30
C VAL A 80 31.50 -37.41 -5.25
N GLU A 81 32.74 -37.04 -4.96
CA GLU A 81 33.54 -37.73 -3.94
C GLU A 81 32.97 -37.51 -2.53
N THR A 82 32.54 -36.29 -2.18
CA THR A 82 31.85 -36.01 -0.91
C THR A 82 30.59 -36.86 -0.77
N ALA A 83 29.75 -36.96 -1.82
CA ALA A 83 28.55 -37.79 -1.79
C ALA A 83 28.84 -39.29 -1.57
N LYS A 84 29.96 -39.79 -2.11
CA LYS A 84 30.42 -41.16 -1.86
C LYS A 84 30.89 -41.35 -0.42
N ILE A 85 31.65 -40.41 0.13
CA ILE A 85 32.14 -40.45 1.52
C ILE A 85 30.96 -40.44 2.49
N GLU A 86 30.03 -39.50 2.34
CA GLU A 86 28.82 -39.43 3.17
C GLU A 86 27.97 -40.71 3.06
N HIS A 87 27.90 -41.32 1.87
CA HIS A 87 27.18 -42.59 1.70
C HIS A 87 27.87 -43.74 2.44
N GLN A 88 29.20 -43.80 2.42
CA GLN A 88 29.96 -44.78 3.19
C GLN A 88 29.77 -44.61 4.70
N GLU A 89 29.73 -43.39 5.19
CA GLU A 89 29.44 -43.09 6.60
C GLU A 89 28.01 -43.54 6.96
N ARG A 90 27.01 -43.15 6.15
CA ARG A 90 25.62 -43.61 6.35
C ARG A 90 25.47 -45.12 6.31
N LEU A 91 26.25 -45.82 5.47
CA LEU A 91 26.26 -47.29 5.43
C LEU A 91 26.82 -47.89 6.73
N LYS A 92 27.89 -47.33 7.29
CA LYS A 92 28.45 -47.78 8.58
C LYS A 92 27.45 -47.58 9.71
N ASP A 93 26.80 -46.42 9.75
CA ASP A 93 25.77 -46.11 10.75
C ASP A 93 24.58 -47.06 10.64
N TYR A 94 24.12 -47.31 9.40
CA TYR A 94 23.08 -48.29 9.11
C TYR A 94 23.46 -49.70 9.58
N GLU A 95 24.67 -50.17 9.29
CA GLU A 95 25.14 -51.49 9.72
C GLU A 95 25.20 -51.60 11.25
N ALA A 96 25.67 -50.56 11.94
CA ALA A 96 25.68 -50.50 13.39
C ALA A 96 24.26 -50.52 13.99
N GLU A 97 23.33 -49.78 13.40
CA GLU A 97 21.93 -49.74 13.83
C GLU A 97 21.23 -51.09 13.60
N VAL A 98 21.42 -51.71 12.44
CA VAL A 98 20.89 -53.05 12.13
C VAL A 98 21.39 -54.06 13.16
N LYS A 99 22.70 -54.06 13.48
CA LYS A 99 23.26 -54.96 14.48
C LYS A 99 22.64 -54.74 15.86
N LYS A 100 22.50 -53.49 16.29
CA LYS A 100 21.86 -53.12 17.56
C LYS A 100 20.41 -53.59 17.62
N LEU A 101 19.64 -53.42 16.54
CA LEU A 101 18.25 -53.85 16.45
C LEU A 101 18.12 -55.39 16.44
N GLN A 102 19.03 -56.09 15.76
CA GLN A 102 19.09 -57.56 15.77
C GLN A 102 19.41 -58.12 17.17
N GLU A 103 20.39 -57.53 17.86
CA GLU A 103 20.75 -57.92 19.23
C GLU A 103 19.60 -57.66 20.21
N LYS A 104 18.97 -56.48 20.13
CA LYS A 104 17.79 -56.14 20.91
C LYS A 104 16.64 -57.12 20.67
N PHE A 105 16.31 -57.39 19.41
CA PHE A 105 15.27 -58.35 19.05
C PHE A 105 15.56 -59.76 19.57
N LYS A 106 16.82 -60.20 19.52
CA LYS A 106 17.24 -61.51 20.04
C LYS A 106 17.04 -61.60 21.56
N LEU A 107 17.41 -60.56 22.30
CA LEU A 107 17.22 -60.49 23.75
C LEU A 107 15.74 -60.45 24.11
N GLU A 108 14.97 -59.55 23.50
CA GLU A 108 13.52 -59.42 23.72
C GLU A 108 12.78 -60.71 23.38
N SER A 109 13.17 -61.38 22.29
CA SER A 109 12.59 -62.67 21.89
C SER A 109 12.94 -63.79 22.86
N ALA A 110 14.17 -63.81 23.41
CA ALA A 110 14.59 -64.79 24.41
C ALA A 110 13.84 -64.60 25.74
N GLU A 111 13.61 -63.36 26.17
CA GLU A 111 12.80 -63.04 27.34
C GLU A 111 11.32 -63.37 27.12
N TYR A 112 10.76 -62.95 25.99
CA TYR A 112 9.38 -63.27 25.60
C TYR A 112 9.14 -64.79 25.56
N ASN A 113 10.10 -65.57 25.07
CA ASN A 113 9.98 -67.03 25.01
C ASN A 113 9.90 -67.69 26.39
N LYS A 114 10.51 -67.10 27.44
CA LYS A 114 10.46 -67.60 28.82
C LYS A 114 9.12 -67.34 29.52
N LEU A 115 8.30 -66.41 29.01
CA LEU A 115 6.98 -66.10 29.58
C LEU A 115 6.00 -67.27 29.39
N SER A 116 5.14 -67.49 30.38
CA SER A 116 4.05 -68.46 30.31
C SER A 116 2.96 -68.03 29.32
N ALA A 117 2.06 -68.95 28.95
CA ALA A 117 1.00 -68.66 27.97
C ALA A 117 0.07 -67.52 28.44
N VAL A 118 -0.21 -67.41 29.74
CA VAL A 118 -1.05 -66.34 30.31
C VAL A 118 -0.30 -65.00 30.28
N GLU A 119 1.00 -65.00 30.61
CA GLU A 119 1.84 -63.80 30.57
C GLU A 119 2.09 -63.27 29.15
N LYS A 120 2.17 -64.17 28.15
CA LYS A 120 2.26 -63.80 26.73
C LYS A 120 0.99 -63.11 26.23
N ILE A 121 -0.18 -63.55 26.69
CA ILE A 121 -1.47 -62.92 26.34
C ILE A 121 -1.64 -61.57 27.04
N ALA A 122 -1.10 -61.41 28.26
CA ALA A 122 -1.14 -60.16 29.01
C ALA A 122 -0.07 -59.12 28.60
N ALA A 123 0.91 -59.49 27.77
CA ALA A 123 1.97 -58.59 27.32
C ALA A 123 1.43 -57.50 26.38
N VAL A 124 1.50 -56.24 26.82
CA VAL A 124 0.98 -55.04 26.12
C VAL A 124 1.55 -54.88 24.70
N ASN A 125 2.78 -55.33 24.45
CA ASN A 125 3.48 -55.12 23.18
C ASN A 125 3.47 -56.34 22.23
N GLY A 126 2.84 -57.45 22.61
CA GLY A 126 2.80 -58.68 21.81
C GLY A 126 4.19 -59.34 21.61
N ALA A 127 4.28 -60.24 20.63
CA ALA A 127 5.57 -60.86 20.26
C ALA A 127 6.51 -59.81 19.65
N PRO A 128 7.82 -59.80 20.01
CA PRO A 128 8.79 -58.90 19.39
C PRO A 128 8.79 -59.03 17.87
N ILE A 129 9.00 -57.92 17.15
CA ILE A 129 9.11 -57.90 15.68
C ILE A 129 10.37 -57.11 15.30
N LEU A 130 11.24 -57.70 14.48
CA LEU A 130 12.41 -57.01 13.95
C LEU A 130 11.97 -56.06 12.83
N ARG A 131 12.13 -54.75 13.07
CA ARG A 131 11.93 -53.70 12.05
C ARG A 131 13.27 -53.08 11.73
N LEU A 132 13.78 -53.33 10.53
CA LEU A 132 15.03 -52.74 10.06
C LEU A 132 14.76 -51.43 9.31
N PRO A 133 15.62 -50.40 9.47
CA PRO A 133 15.55 -49.21 8.64
C PRO A 133 15.83 -49.55 7.16
N SER A 134 15.51 -48.63 6.25
CA SER A 134 15.86 -48.79 4.83
C SER A 134 17.35 -48.59 4.62
N ARG A 135 17.93 -49.38 3.71
CA ARG A 135 19.35 -49.24 3.36
C ARG A 135 19.61 -47.90 2.67
N PRO A 136 20.61 -47.12 3.10
CA PRO A 136 20.99 -45.88 2.43
C PRO A 136 21.36 -46.09 0.96
N VAL A 137 20.82 -45.25 0.08
CA VAL A 137 21.12 -45.24 -1.35
C VAL A 137 22.13 -44.13 -1.67
N LEU A 138 23.06 -44.42 -2.59
CA LEU A 138 24.01 -43.41 -3.07
C LEU A 138 23.27 -42.46 -4.02
N ASN A 139 23.22 -41.17 -3.64
CA ASN A 139 22.65 -40.13 -4.47
C ASN A 139 23.79 -39.27 -5.04
N ILE A 140 24.13 -39.48 -6.30
CA ILE A 140 25.17 -38.71 -6.99
C ILE A 140 24.52 -37.44 -7.54
N PRO A 141 25.07 -36.24 -7.27
CA PRO A 141 24.55 -35.02 -7.88
C PRO A 141 24.59 -35.15 -9.41
N PRO A 142 23.57 -34.67 -10.13
CA PRO A 142 23.58 -34.71 -11.59
C PRO A 142 24.71 -33.83 -12.13
N MET A 143 25.25 -34.21 -13.30
CA MET A 143 26.24 -33.39 -13.99
C MET A 143 25.65 -32.00 -14.30
N PRO A 144 26.39 -30.90 -14.03
CA PRO A 144 25.93 -29.56 -14.38
C PRO A 144 25.72 -29.44 -15.89
N ILE A 145 24.55 -28.95 -16.30
CA ILE A 145 24.22 -28.66 -17.70
C ILE A 145 24.05 -27.15 -17.82
N TYR A 146 24.78 -26.52 -18.75
CA TYR A 146 24.59 -25.10 -19.02
C TYR A 146 23.20 -24.85 -19.60
N ARG A 147 22.47 -23.93 -18.99
CA ARG A 147 21.22 -23.39 -19.53
C ARG A 147 21.38 -21.90 -19.65
N GLN A 148 21.10 -21.38 -20.84
CA GLN A 148 21.13 -19.94 -21.05
C GLN A 148 20.09 -19.28 -20.12
N PRO A 149 20.47 -18.24 -19.35
CA PRO A 149 19.56 -17.58 -18.43
C PRO A 149 18.45 -16.87 -19.20
N ASP A 150 17.24 -16.85 -18.64
CA ASP A 150 16.16 -16.02 -19.17
C ASP A 150 16.45 -14.55 -18.86
N LEU A 151 16.71 -13.76 -19.89
CA LEU A 151 17.03 -12.34 -19.75
C LEU A 151 15.83 -11.51 -19.24
N ARG A 152 14.62 -12.05 -19.26
CA ARG A 152 13.43 -11.37 -18.70
C ARG A 152 13.49 -11.28 -17.18
N ASP A 153 14.09 -12.28 -16.53
CA ASP A 153 14.21 -12.35 -15.07
C ASP A 153 15.54 -11.79 -14.57
N ALA A 154 16.44 -11.42 -15.48
CA ALA A 154 17.71 -10.81 -15.14
C ALA A 154 17.55 -9.32 -14.78
N LEU A 155 18.30 -8.88 -13.76
CA LEU A 155 18.38 -7.49 -13.34
C LEU A 155 19.33 -6.72 -14.27
N ILE A 156 18.88 -6.46 -15.50
CA ILE A 156 19.59 -5.62 -16.47
C ILE A 156 19.13 -4.19 -16.26
N VAL A 157 20.05 -3.32 -15.85
CA VAL A 157 19.72 -1.95 -15.46
C VAL A 157 20.78 -1.02 -16.02
N ASP A 158 20.31 0.04 -16.69
CA ASP A 158 21.13 1.16 -17.15
C ASP A 158 20.55 2.42 -16.52
N ASN A 159 21.40 3.19 -15.84
CA ASN A 159 21.03 4.45 -15.19
C ASN A 159 20.37 5.46 -16.16
N LYS A 160 20.72 5.45 -17.44
CA LYS A 160 20.07 6.27 -18.48
C LYS A 160 18.66 5.79 -18.80
N ILE A 161 18.42 4.49 -18.77
CA ILE A 161 17.09 3.91 -18.95
C ILE A 161 16.22 4.20 -17.73
N LEU A 162 16.78 4.07 -16.52
CA LEU A 162 16.07 4.46 -15.29
C LEU A 162 15.68 5.94 -15.32
N ALA A 163 16.62 6.83 -15.68
CA ALA A 163 16.35 8.26 -15.79
C ALA A 163 15.30 8.57 -16.87
N SER A 164 15.27 7.83 -17.98
CA SER A 164 14.31 8.08 -19.07
C SER A 164 12.87 7.69 -18.71
N GLN A 165 12.70 6.73 -17.79
CA GLN A 165 11.41 6.32 -17.22
C GLN A 165 10.84 7.33 -16.22
N MET A 166 11.65 8.26 -15.73
CA MET A 166 11.17 9.34 -14.87
C MET A 166 10.82 10.57 -15.71
N ASP A 167 9.77 11.25 -15.28
CA ASP A 167 9.32 12.52 -15.83
C ASP A 167 8.72 13.41 -14.74
N VAL A 168 8.87 14.71 -14.96
CA VAL A 168 8.25 15.77 -14.18
C VAL A 168 7.07 16.32 -14.97
N ALA A 169 5.87 16.20 -14.41
CA ALA A 169 4.61 16.54 -15.04
C ALA A 169 4.55 18.03 -15.38
N ASP A 170 4.08 18.35 -16.59
CA ASP A 170 4.03 19.70 -17.19
C ASP A 170 5.38 20.41 -17.32
N PHE A 171 6.50 19.66 -17.30
CA PHE A 171 7.82 20.17 -17.63
C PHE A 171 8.38 19.56 -18.92
N SER A 172 9.26 20.31 -19.58
CA SER A 172 10.01 19.88 -20.76
C SER A 172 11.39 19.32 -20.38
N LYS A 173 11.87 18.28 -21.09
CA LYS A 173 13.24 17.72 -20.90
C LYS A 173 14.36 18.62 -21.47
N THR A 174 14.07 19.88 -21.78
CA THR A 174 14.96 20.80 -22.51
C THR A 174 15.43 21.92 -21.59
N GLY A 175 16.48 21.68 -20.81
CA GLY A 175 17.08 22.66 -19.89
C GLY A 175 17.40 22.05 -18.52
N ASN A 176 17.91 22.88 -17.61
CA ASN A 176 18.36 22.46 -16.28
C ASN A 176 17.88 23.41 -15.17
N TYR A 177 16.75 24.10 -15.37
CA TYR A 177 16.17 24.94 -14.32
C TYR A 177 15.80 24.11 -13.11
N LEU A 178 15.17 22.96 -13.33
CA LEU A 178 15.04 21.89 -12.34
C LEU A 178 16.07 20.78 -12.61
N ASP A 179 17.02 20.60 -11.71
CA ASP A 179 17.97 19.49 -11.74
C ASP A 179 17.66 18.52 -10.61
N VAL A 180 17.28 17.28 -10.96
CA VAL A 180 16.95 16.23 -9.99
C VAL A 180 17.99 15.13 -10.06
N VAL A 181 18.65 14.86 -8.95
CA VAL A 181 19.54 13.73 -8.78
C VAL A 181 18.87 12.70 -7.89
N VAL A 182 18.73 11.48 -8.39
CA VAL A 182 18.20 10.33 -7.67
C VAL A 182 19.34 9.36 -7.41
N GLU A 183 19.69 9.16 -6.14
CA GLU A 183 20.72 8.23 -5.72
C GLU A 183 20.06 7.03 -5.06
N MET A 184 20.15 5.87 -5.70
CA MET A 184 19.53 4.63 -5.25
C MET A 184 20.60 3.71 -4.67
N GLU A 185 20.34 3.14 -3.51
CA GLU A 185 21.15 2.04 -2.99
C GLU A 185 20.71 0.70 -3.59
N ARG A 186 21.50 -0.35 -3.30
CA ARG A 186 21.14 -1.71 -3.64
C ARG A 186 19.98 -2.15 -2.76
N THR A 187 19.04 -2.89 -3.33
CA THR A 187 17.97 -3.55 -2.57
C THR A 187 18.59 -4.51 -1.56
N ASN A 188 18.24 -4.34 -0.28
CA ASN A 188 18.64 -5.27 0.77
C ASN A 188 17.45 -6.17 1.10
N PHE A 189 17.71 -7.48 1.22
CA PHE A 189 16.74 -8.47 1.61
C PHE A 189 17.00 -8.95 3.03
N GLN A 190 15.94 -9.13 3.80
CA GLN A 190 16.01 -9.69 5.14
C GLN A 190 14.86 -10.66 5.37
N ASP A 191 15.17 -11.81 5.98
CA ASP A 191 14.16 -12.74 6.47
C ASP A 191 13.78 -12.41 7.92
N ASN A 192 12.48 -12.39 8.19
CA ASN A 192 11.94 -12.26 9.54
C ASN A 192 10.67 -13.11 9.67
N GLN A 193 10.60 -13.96 10.71
CA GLN A 193 9.45 -14.83 10.98
C GLN A 193 9.00 -15.69 9.78
N GLY A 194 9.95 -16.17 8.95
CA GLY A 194 9.65 -16.98 7.77
C GLY A 194 9.11 -16.20 6.57
N LYS A 195 9.17 -14.86 6.62
CA LYS A 195 8.79 -13.96 5.52
C LYS A 195 10.00 -13.17 5.04
N THR A 196 9.96 -12.75 3.78
CA THR A 196 11.00 -11.90 3.18
C THR A 196 10.55 -10.45 3.15
N PHE A 197 11.43 -9.57 3.62
CA PHE A 197 11.30 -8.12 3.57
C PHE A 197 12.40 -7.53 2.70
N ALA A 198 12.12 -6.39 2.09
CA ALA A 198 13.12 -5.64 1.35
C ALA A 198 13.04 -4.13 1.63
N ASN A 199 14.19 -3.46 1.60
CA ASN A 199 14.30 -2.02 1.54
C ASN A 199 15.24 -1.60 0.39
N GLN A 200 15.09 -0.37 -0.07
CA GLN A 200 16.00 0.23 -1.03
C GLN A 200 16.04 1.74 -0.78
N PRO A 201 16.95 2.22 0.08
CA PRO A 201 17.11 3.63 0.34
C PRO A 201 17.32 4.42 -0.97
N VAL A 202 16.58 5.51 -1.13
CA VAL A 202 16.71 6.43 -2.26
C VAL A 202 16.80 7.86 -1.77
N ARG A 203 17.93 8.52 -2.04
CA ARG A 203 18.10 9.95 -1.80
C ARG A 203 17.69 10.74 -3.03
N ILE A 204 16.80 11.71 -2.84
CA ILE A 204 16.34 12.60 -3.90
C ILE A 204 16.85 14.01 -3.60
N ILE A 205 17.62 14.56 -4.53
CA ILE A 205 18.13 15.93 -4.46
C ILE A 205 17.53 16.72 -5.61
N GLY A 206 16.64 17.66 -5.31
CA GLY A 206 16.02 18.55 -6.30
C GLY A 206 16.53 19.98 -6.15
N LYS A 207 17.12 20.52 -7.21
CA LYS A 207 17.60 21.91 -7.28
C LYS A 207 16.77 22.71 -8.27
N GLN A 208 16.22 23.83 -7.84
CA GLN A 208 15.57 24.81 -8.70
C GLN A 208 16.45 26.06 -8.84
N ASN A 209 16.82 26.40 -10.07
CA ASN A 209 17.71 27.51 -10.39
C ASN A 209 19.03 27.45 -9.56
N GLY A 210 19.58 26.25 -9.40
CA GLY A 210 20.78 25.99 -8.61
C GLY A 210 20.60 25.91 -7.09
N ALA A 211 19.46 26.34 -6.54
CA ALA A 211 19.16 26.26 -5.11
C ALA A 211 18.54 24.90 -4.74
N VAL A 212 19.07 24.23 -3.72
CA VAL A 212 18.51 22.98 -3.20
C VAL A 212 17.14 23.25 -2.55
N LYS A 213 16.12 22.53 -3.01
CA LYS A 213 14.74 22.59 -2.50
C LYS A 213 14.33 21.31 -1.80
N LEU A 214 14.82 20.18 -2.28
CA LEU A 214 14.61 18.86 -1.70
C LEU A 214 15.97 18.16 -1.56
N ASP A 215 16.23 17.60 -0.38
CA ASP A 215 17.36 16.72 -0.12
C ASP A 215 16.96 15.76 1.01
N GLU A 216 16.27 14.69 0.64
CA GLU A 216 15.72 13.74 1.58
C GLU A 216 15.97 12.30 1.13
N THR A 217 16.08 11.39 2.10
CA THR A 217 16.21 9.95 1.86
C THR A 217 14.90 9.27 2.19
N TYR A 218 14.41 8.47 1.25
CA TYR A 218 13.17 7.72 1.34
C TYR A 218 13.44 6.21 1.31
N PHE A 219 12.41 5.44 1.69
CA PHE A 219 12.38 3.97 1.56
C PHE A 219 13.48 3.23 2.34
N SER A 220 13.91 3.80 3.46
CA SER A 220 14.84 3.15 4.39
C SER A 220 14.19 2.00 5.18
N ASP A 221 12.88 2.05 5.37
CA ASP A 221 12.14 1.01 6.10
C ASP A 221 11.92 -0.25 5.26
N PHE A 222 11.98 -1.39 5.93
CA PHE A 222 11.70 -2.69 5.33
C PHE A 222 10.20 -2.88 5.08
N ALA A 223 9.86 -3.32 3.88
CA ALA A 223 8.51 -3.70 3.49
C ALA A 223 8.44 -5.20 3.17
N GLU A 224 7.37 -5.87 3.58
CA GLU A 224 7.14 -7.28 3.21
C GLU A 224 7.02 -7.40 1.68
N ILE A 225 7.76 -8.34 1.10
CA ILE A 225 7.72 -8.62 -0.35
C ILE A 225 7.27 -10.05 -0.67
N ALA A 226 7.37 -10.96 0.30
CA ALA A 226 6.90 -12.32 0.16
C ALA A 226 6.66 -12.96 1.54
N SER A 227 5.69 -13.86 1.62
CA SER A 227 5.38 -14.61 2.85
C SER A 227 6.15 -15.93 2.97
N VAL A 228 7.30 -16.03 2.30
CA VAL A 228 8.24 -17.15 2.34
C VAL A 228 9.66 -16.60 2.53
N PRO A 229 10.61 -17.38 3.06
CA PRO A 229 12.00 -16.95 3.24
C PRO A 229 12.75 -16.82 1.91
N THR A 230 13.84 -16.06 1.94
CA THR A 230 14.60 -15.66 0.74
C THR A 230 15.18 -16.85 -0.04
N ASN A 231 15.53 -17.93 0.65
CA ASN A 231 16.06 -19.16 0.03
C ASN A 231 15.06 -19.90 -0.87
N GLU A 232 13.77 -19.61 -0.75
CA GLU A 232 12.70 -20.18 -1.59
C GLU A 232 12.31 -19.25 -2.76
N LEU A 233 12.95 -18.08 -2.88
CA LEU A 233 12.58 -17.04 -3.84
C LEU A 233 13.53 -16.94 -5.03
N ASN A 234 12.98 -16.56 -6.18
CA ASN A 234 13.77 -15.99 -7.26
C ASN A 234 14.13 -14.55 -6.92
N LEU A 235 15.24 -14.36 -6.20
CA LEU A 235 15.73 -13.06 -5.75
C LEU A 235 15.81 -12.01 -6.86
N ASN A 236 16.33 -12.37 -8.04
CA ASN A 236 16.47 -11.42 -9.16
C ASN A 236 15.13 -10.88 -9.64
N TYR A 237 14.10 -11.75 -9.72
CA TYR A 237 12.75 -11.35 -10.10
C TYR A 237 12.14 -10.39 -9.06
N HIS A 238 12.28 -10.72 -7.77
CA HIS A 238 11.79 -9.86 -6.70
C HIS A 238 12.54 -8.54 -6.62
N GLU A 239 13.87 -8.53 -6.80
CA GLU A 239 14.70 -7.34 -6.84
C GLU A 239 14.31 -6.41 -7.98
N LYS A 240 14.09 -6.96 -9.18
CA LYS A 240 13.63 -6.19 -10.34
C LYS A 240 12.26 -5.54 -10.11
N ASN A 241 11.29 -6.30 -9.59
CA ASN A 241 9.96 -5.78 -9.29
C ASN A 241 10.00 -4.72 -8.18
N TYR A 242 10.82 -4.93 -7.16
CA TYR A 242 11.00 -3.96 -6.09
C TYR A 242 11.62 -2.67 -6.61
N LEU A 243 12.66 -2.76 -7.44
CA LEU A 243 13.27 -1.60 -8.11
C LEU A 243 12.25 -0.81 -8.92
N GLN A 244 11.41 -1.48 -9.73
CA GLN A 244 10.38 -0.79 -10.52
C GLN A 244 9.38 -0.06 -9.63
N ARG A 245 8.91 -0.71 -8.55
CA ARG A 245 8.03 -0.08 -7.56
C ARG A 245 8.69 1.12 -6.90
N THR A 246 9.98 1.03 -6.55
CA THR A 246 10.75 2.14 -5.99
C THR A 246 10.86 3.30 -6.99
N MET A 247 11.10 3.01 -8.27
CA MET A 247 11.14 4.00 -9.36
C MET A 247 9.81 4.74 -9.49
N ASP A 248 8.69 4.02 -9.49
CA ASP A 248 7.35 4.62 -9.60
C ASP A 248 7.04 5.52 -8.40
N ARG A 249 7.36 5.07 -7.18
CA ARG A 249 7.20 5.88 -5.97
C ARG A 249 8.11 7.11 -5.98
N THR A 250 9.35 6.97 -6.43
CA THR A 250 10.30 8.08 -6.57
C THR A 250 9.77 9.12 -7.56
N ARG A 251 9.25 8.68 -8.71
CA ARG A 251 8.59 9.55 -9.69
C ARG A 251 7.41 10.31 -9.07
N ASN A 252 6.58 9.65 -8.27
CA ASN A 252 5.46 10.31 -7.60
C ASN A 252 5.95 11.38 -6.61
N ILE A 253 6.96 11.08 -5.79
CA ILE A 253 7.56 12.05 -4.86
C ILE A 253 8.10 13.27 -5.63
N ILE A 254 8.83 13.05 -6.73
CA ILE A 254 9.34 14.14 -7.57
C ILE A 254 8.17 14.98 -8.10
N ASN A 255 7.09 14.35 -8.55
CA ASN A 255 5.92 15.05 -9.08
C ASN A 255 5.12 15.78 -8.00
N ASP A 256 5.03 15.27 -6.77
CA ASP A 256 4.40 16.01 -5.68
C ASP A 256 5.21 17.25 -5.27
N HIS A 257 6.54 17.17 -5.35
CA HIS A 257 7.41 18.28 -4.97
C HIS A 257 7.63 19.30 -6.09
N PHE A 258 7.62 18.89 -7.36
CA PHE A 258 8.03 19.75 -8.48
C PHE A 258 7.10 19.73 -9.69
N GLY A 259 6.32 18.66 -9.88
CA GLY A 259 5.48 18.48 -11.07
C GLY A 259 4.09 19.09 -10.93
N TYR A 260 3.57 19.67 -12.00
CA TYR A 260 2.17 20.08 -12.04
C TYR A 260 1.30 18.90 -12.52
N GLN A 261 0.46 18.37 -11.64
CA GLN A 261 -0.25 17.10 -11.88
C GLN A 261 -1.71 17.35 -12.26
N THR A 262 -2.18 16.72 -13.32
CA THR A 262 -3.60 16.82 -13.71
C THR A 262 -4.46 15.88 -12.86
N ILE A 263 -5.38 16.46 -12.10
CA ILE A 263 -6.44 15.75 -11.37
C ILE A 263 -7.73 15.84 -12.18
N ASN A 264 -8.30 14.68 -12.50
CA ASN A 264 -9.65 14.55 -13.03
C ASN A 264 -10.51 13.90 -11.95
N SER A 265 -11.47 14.63 -11.39
CA SER A 265 -12.20 14.17 -10.22
C SER A 265 -13.67 14.53 -10.26
N THR A 266 -14.44 13.85 -9.44
CA THR A 266 -15.85 14.15 -9.20
C THR A 266 -16.09 14.22 -7.70
N VAL A 267 -16.85 15.23 -7.27
CA VAL A 267 -17.19 15.44 -5.86
C VAL A 267 -18.69 15.56 -5.70
N LYS A 268 -19.25 14.85 -4.72
CA LYS A 268 -20.65 14.97 -4.31
C LYS A 268 -20.73 16.00 -3.19
N LEU A 269 -21.46 17.08 -3.41
CA LEU A 269 -21.67 18.14 -2.42
C LEU A 269 -23.15 18.21 -2.03
N GLU A 270 -23.38 18.48 -0.75
CA GLU A 270 -24.68 18.59 -0.13
C GLU A 270 -24.95 20.03 0.31
N THR A 271 -26.22 20.43 0.27
CA THR A 271 -26.67 21.74 0.76
C THR A 271 -28.03 21.63 1.41
N VAL A 272 -28.27 22.42 2.46
CA VAL A 272 -29.56 22.50 3.11
C VAL A 272 -30.49 23.41 2.31
N LYS A 273 -31.75 23.00 2.13
CA LYS A 273 -32.75 23.83 1.48
C LYS A 273 -32.96 25.11 2.29
N ASN A 274 -32.62 26.26 1.70
CA ASN A 274 -32.73 27.54 2.35
C ASN A 274 -34.11 28.19 2.16
N LYS A 275 -34.60 28.84 3.23
CA LYS A 275 -35.80 29.71 3.25
C LYS A 275 -35.52 31.06 3.93
N GLY A 276 -34.24 31.39 4.14
CA GLY A 276 -33.75 32.58 4.84
C GLY A 276 -32.90 32.27 6.08
N ASP A 277 -32.96 31.04 6.61
CA ASP A 277 -32.25 30.67 7.85
C ASP A 277 -30.81 30.16 7.63
N TYR A 278 -30.44 29.82 6.38
CA TYR A 278 -29.17 29.19 6.02
C TYR A 278 -28.45 29.95 4.89
N ASP A 279 -28.60 31.28 4.86
CA ASP A 279 -28.00 32.14 3.82
C ASP A 279 -26.47 32.01 3.74
N ASP A 280 -25.79 31.80 4.88
CA ASP A 280 -24.36 31.55 4.95
C ASP A 280 -23.97 30.20 4.30
N LEU A 281 -24.76 29.16 4.52
CA LEU A 281 -24.55 27.83 3.93
C LEU A 281 -24.88 27.78 2.43
N GLU A 282 -25.93 28.48 1.99
CA GLU A 282 -26.23 28.66 0.57
C GLU A 282 -25.12 29.45 -0.13
N LYS A 283 -24.64 30.54 0.49
CA LYS A 283 -23.51 31.32 -0.01
C LYS A 283 -22.24 30.46 -0.09
N ALA A 284 -21.95 29.65 0.94
CA ALA A 284 -20.82 28.73 0.95
C ALA A 284 -20.89 27.73 -0.21
N TYR A 285 -22.06 27.12 -0.42
CA TYR A 285 -22.31 26.19 -1.52
C TYR A 285 -22.08 26.85 -2.89
N ILE A 286 -22.61 28.06 -3.10
CA ILE A 286 -22.40 28.81 -4.36
C ILE A 286 -20.92 29.09 -4.59
N TYR A 287 -20.18 29.53 -3.57
CA TYR A 287 -18.73 29.76 -3.68
C TYR A 287 -17.99 28.48 -4.09
N VAL A 288 -18.26 27.35 -3.43
CA VAL A 288 -17.55 26.11 -3.72
C VAL A 288 -17.90 25.57 -5.10
N THR A 289 -19.19 25.40 -5.39
CA THR A 289 -19.65 24.83 -6.67
C THR A 289 -19.28 25.68 -7.88
N THR A 290 -19.39 27.01 -7.78
CA THR A 290 -19.02 27.92 -8.87
C THR A 290 -17.53 27.85 -9.16
N ASN A 291 -16.67 27.80 -8.14
CA ASN A 291 -15.24 27.77 -8.35
C ASN A 291 -14.73 26.39 -8.76
N LEU A 292 -15.36 25.30 -8.31
CA LEU A 292 -15.07 23.95 -8.83
C LEU A 292 -15.28 23.87 -10.35
N LYS A 293 -16.37 24.47 -10.85
CA LYS A 293 -16.69 24.52 -12.28
C LYS A 293 -15.72 25.41 -13.10
N LYS A 294 -14.93 26.26 -12.44
CA LYS A 294 -13.92 27.11 -13.09
C LYS A 294 -12.53 26.45 -13.16
N LEU A 295 -12.29 25.41 -12.38
CA LEU A 295 -11.01 24.71 -12.39
C LEU A 295 -10.78 24.07 -13.76
N GLN A 296 -9.54 24.13 -14.22
CA GLN A 296 -9.12 23.59 -15.50
C GLN A 296 -7.74 22.95 -15.41
N ALA A 297 -7.50 21.90 -16.18
CA ALA A 297 -6.18 21.30 -16.35
C ALA A 297 -5.41 21.97 -17.50
N LYS A 298 -5.11 23.28 -17.36
CA LYS A 298 -4.30 24.04 -18.31
C LYS A 298 -3.01 24.50 -17.65
N SER A 299 -1.92 24.59 -18.42
CA SER A 299 -0.60 24.96 -17.92
C SER A 299 -0.55 26.36 -17.25
N ASP A 300 -1.45 27.27 -17.64
CA ASP A 300 -1.69 28.51 -16.90
C ASP A 300 -2.48 28.21 -15.61
N TYR A 301 -1.77 28.28 -14.48
CA TYR A 301 -2.30 27.97 -13.16
C TYR A 301 -3.04 29.15 -12.52
N GLU A 302 -2.84 30.38 -12.99
CA GLU A 302 -3.38 31.58 -12.33
C GLU A 302 -4.92 31.55 -12.18
N PRO A 303 -5.71 31.11 -13.19
CA PRO A 303 -7.16 30.96 -13.03
C PRO A 303 -7.55 29.94 -11.95
N ASN A 304 -6.79 28.85 -11.82
CA ASN A 304 -7.04 27.85 -10.78
C ASN A 304 -6.75 28.44 -9.40
N LYS A 305 -5.66 29.20 -9.25
CA LYS A 305 -5.32 29.87 -8.00
C LYS A 305 -6.45 30.79 -7.53
N VAL A 306 -6.94 31.67 -8.41
CA VAL A 306 -8.07 32.57 -8.11
C VAL A 306 -9.35 31.79 -7.76
N ALA A 307 -9.62 30.69 -8.46
CA ALA A 307 -10.76 29.84 -8.16
C ALA A 307 -10.62 29.16 -6.78
N MET A 308 -9.43 28.65 -6.44
CA MET A 308 -9.14 28.03 -5.14
C MET A 308 -9.24 29.05 -4.00
N GLU A 309 -8.71 30.26 -4.14
CA GLU A 309 -8.84 31.34 -3.15
C GLU A 309 -10.31 31.72 -2.90
N ASN A 310 -11.13 31.79 -3.95
CA ASN A 310 -12.56 32.08 -3.80
C ASN A 310 -13.36 30.88 -3.29
N MET A 311 -12.93 29.65 -3.59
CA MET A 311 -13.48 28.43 -3.01
C MET A 311 -13.22 28.36 -1.51
N GLN A 312 -12.03 28.77 -1.07
CA GLN A 312 -11.64 28.79 0.33
C GLN A 312 -12.61 29.65 1.17
N LYS A 313 -13.12 30.77 0.62
CA LYS A 313 -14.16 31.57 1.28
C LYS A 313 -15.43 30.76 1.60
N GLY A 314 -15.82 29.85 0.71
CA GLY A 314 -16.95 28.95 0.95
C GLY A 314 -16.63 27.86 1.97
N ILE A 315 -15.42 27.30 1.91
CA ILE A 315 -14.92 26.33 2.89
C ILE A 315 -14.88 26.97 4.30
N ASP A 316 -14.42 28.21 4.42
CA ASP A 316 -14.34 28.94 5.70
C ASP A 316 -15.73 29.21 6.29
N LEU A 317 -16.75 29.44 5.44
CA LEU A 317 -18.14 29.52 5.88
C LEU A 317 -18.65 28.18 6.41
N TRP A 318 -18.30 27.06 5.77
CA TRP A 318 -18.61 25.72 6.31
C TRP A 318 -17.92 25.46 7.65
N LYS A 319 -16.64 25.80 7.78
CA LYS A 319 -15.91 25.69 9.07
C LYS A 319 -16.55 26.56 10.15
N SER A 320 -16.92 27.79 9.80
CA SER A 320 -17.59 28.72 10.72
C SER A 320 -19.00 28.26 11.10
N ALA A 321 -19.68 27.52 10.23
CA ALA A 321 -20.97 26.92 10.53
C ALA A 321 -20.84 25.71 11.46
N LEU A 322 -19.79 24.89 11.29
CA LEU A 322 -19.51 23.76 12.18
C LEU A 322 -19.37 24.19 13.65
N THR A 323 -18.75 25.35 13.92
CA THR A 323 -18.62 25.85 15.30
C THR A 323 -19.94 26.28 15.94
N LYS A 324 -21.00 26.48 15.15
CA LYS A 324 -22.35 26.81 15.62
C LYS A 324 -23.21 25.57 15.87
N VAL A 325 -22.73 24.37 15.52
CA VAL A 325 -23.52 23.15 15.61
C VAL A 325 -23.71 22.73 17.06
N ASP A 326 -24.97 22.62 17.47
CA ASP A 326 -25.35 21.96 18.71
C ASP A 326 -25.72 20.50 18.40
N TYR A 327 -24.82 19.59 18.77
CA TYR A 327 -25.00 18.15 18.57
C TYR A 327 -26.02 17.52 19.53
N ASN A 328 -26.35 18.20 20.63
CA ASN A 328 -27.27 17.72 21.65
C ASN A 328 -28.72 18.18 21.39
N ASP A 329 -28.90 19.35 20.78
CA ASP A 329 -30.23 19.87 20.45
C ASP A 329 -30.65 19.60 18.99
N LYS A 330 -31.54 18.63 18.81
CA LYS A 330 -32.14 18.30 17.51
C LYS A 330 -32.98 19.41 16.89
N LYS A 331 -33.46 20.37 17.70
CA LYS A 331 -34.27 21.51 17.25
C LYS A 331 -33.43 22.75 16.98
N ALA A 332 -32.14 22.74 17.33
CA ALA A 332 -31.24 23.83 16.99
C ALA A 332 -31.23 24.05 15.48
N LEU A 333 -31.08 25.31 15.09
CA LEU A 333 -30.97 25.67 13.68
C LEU A 333 -29.78 24.94 13.03
N TYR A 334 -28.64 24.95 13.73
CA TYR A 334 -27.45 24.18 13.41
C TYR A 334 -27.39 22.96 14.32
N ASN A 335 -27.97 21.84 13.89
CA ASN A 335 -28.01 20.60 14.67
C ASN A 335 -27.07 19.53 14.09
N GLN A 336 -27.06 18.35 14.70
CA GLN A 336 -26.32 17.16 14.25
C GLN A 336 -26.45 16.84 12.75
N LYS A 337 -27.59 17.11 12.10
CA LYS A 337 -27.79 16.85 10.67
C LYS A 337 -27.05 17.86 9.80
N ILE A 338 -26.98 19.11 10.25
CA ILE A 338 -26.17 20.15 9.62
C ILE A 338 -24.68 19.81 9.79
N GLY A 339 -24.27 19.39 10.99
CA GLY A 339 -22.92 18.91 11.25
C GLY A 339 -22.50 17.75 10.34
N GLU A 340 -23.34 16.71 10.22
CA GLU A 340 -23.10 15.55 9.36
C GLU A 340 -22.75 15.96 7.92
N TYR A 341 -23.63 16.73 7.25
CA TYR A 341 -23.38 17.05 5.85
C TYR A 341 -22.16 17.97 5.67
N LEU A 342 -21.89 18.87 6.62
CA LEU A 342 -20.73 19.76 6.56
C LEU A 342 -19.42 18.97 6.62
N TYR A 343 -19.31 17.99 7.54
CA TYR A 343 -18.16 17.09 7.59
C TYR A 343 -18.03 16.29 6.30
N PHE A 344 -19.10 15.68 5.81
CA PHE A 344 -19.05 14.93 4.55
C PHE A 344 -18.62 15.80 3.37
N ASN A 345 -19.09 17.05 3.26
CA ASN A 345 -18.64 17.97 2.22
C ASN A 345 -17.14 18.26 2.31
N LEU A 346 -16.63 18.56 3.51
CA LEU A 346 -15.22 18.85 3.75
C LEU A 346 -14.33 17.64 3.44
N ILE A 347 -14.71 16.45 3.90
CA ILE A 347 -13.98 15.21 3.64
C ILE A 347 -13.98 14.90 2.15
N ARG A 348 -15.15 14.86 1.50
CA ARG A 348 -15.28 14.55 0.06
C ARG A 348 -14.48 15.53 -0.80
N LEU A 349 -14.53 16.82 -0.48
CA LEU A 349 -13.81 17.85 -1.23
C LEU A 349 -12.29 17.67 -1.12
N ASN A 350 -11.77 17.46 0.09
CA ASN A 350 -10.33 17.25 0.28
C ASN A 350 -9.85 15.96 -0.37
N VAL A 351 -10.61 14.86 -0.27
CA VAL A 351 -10.33 13.61 -1.00
C VAL A 351 -10.33 13.84 -2.51
N ALA A 352 -11.29 14.61 -3.04
CA ALA A 352 -11.38 14.90 -4.47
C ALA A 352 -10.18 15.71 -4.99
N PHE A 353 -9.54 16.51 -4.13
CA PHE A 353 -8.31 17.25 -4.43
C PHE A 353 -7.01 16.47 -4.15
N GLY A 354 -7.10 15.27 -3.57
CA GLY A 354 -5.92 14.50 -3.14
C GLY A 354 -5.26 15.05 -1.86
N ASN A 355 -5.96 15.88 -1.09
CA ASN A 355 -5.49 16.42 0.18
C ASN A 355 -5.83 15.46 1.34
N TYR A 356 -5.27 14.25 1.31
CA TYR A 356 -5.65 13.17 2.22
C TYR A 356 -5.40 13.50 3.70
N LYS A 357 -4.31 14.21 4.02
CA LYS A 357 -4.02 14.67 5.39
C LYS A 357 -5.09 15.60 5.97
N GLU A 358 -5.57 16.53 5.14
CA GLU A 358 -6.62 17.46 5.57
C GLU A 358 -7.99 16.77 5.61
N ALA A 359 -8.23 15.79 4.72
CA ALA A 359 -9.41 14.94 4.80
C ALA A 359 -9.45 14.08 6.07
N GLU A 360 -8.30 13.50 6.47
CA GLU A 360 -8.14 12.72 7.70
C GLU A 360 -8.47 13.55 8.94
N LYS A 361 -8.05 14.82 8.97
CA LYS A 361 -8.39 15.73 10.06
C LYS A 361 -9.91 15.85 10.26
N TYR A 362 -10.67 16.14 9.20
CA TYR A 362 -12.13 16.25 9.31
C TYR A 362 -12.82 14.91 9.55
N LEU A 363 -12.22 13.80 9.09
CA LEU A 363 -12.68 12.45 9.42
C LEU A 363 -12.56 12.18 10.92
N ASN A 364 -11.41 12.48 11.53
CA ASN A 364 -11.19 12.30 12.96
C ASN A 364 -12.14 13.20 13.77
N GLU A 365 -12.31 14.47 13.37
CA GLU A 365 -13.29 15.37 14.00
C GLU A 365 -14.72 14.80 13.90
N LEU A 366 -15.13 14.28 12.74
CA LEU A 366 -16.43 13.62 12.58
C LEU A 366 -16.56 12.40 13.50
N GLN A 367 -15.52 11.57 13.60
CA GLN A 367 -15.50 10.36 14.43
C GLN A 367 -15.72 10.68 15.92
N GLU A 368 -15.16 11.78 16.42
CA GLU A 368 -15.40 12.27 17.78
C GLU A 368 -16.90 12.61 18.02
N HIS A 369 -17.61 13.03 16.98
CA HIS A 369 -19.03 13.38 17.04
C HIS A 369 -19.99 12.24 16.66
N LEU A 370 -19.52 11.05 16.28
CA LEU A 370 -20.39 9.92 15.92
C LEU A 370 -21.24 9.38 17.08
N VAL A 371 -20.87 9.71 18.32
CA VAL A 371 -21.71 9.42 19.49
C VAL A 371 -23.03 10.20 19.46
N ASP A 372 -23.01 11.40 18.87
CA ASP A 372 -24.16 12.31 18.79
C ASP A 372 -24.82 12.28 17.39
N ILE A 373 -24.01 12.10 16.34
CA ILE A 373 -24.46 12.02 14.95
C ILE A 373 -24.85 10.58 14.61
N LYS A 374 -26.15 10.35 14.42
CA LYS A 374 -26.69 9.06 13.97
C LYS A 374 -26.65 8.95 12.45
N LEU A 375 -25.54 8.43 11.93
CA LEU A 375 -25.39 8.16 10.50
C LEU A 375 -26.40 7.13 10.00
N SER A 376 -26.95 7.40 8.81
CA SER A 376 -27.75 6.43 8.07
C SER A 376 -26.89 5.25 7.58
N TYR A 377 -27.52 4.15 7.14
CA TYR A 377 -26.80 3.02 6.54
C TYR A 377 -25.91 3.45 5.36
N ASP A 378 -26.46 4.26 4.45
CA ASP A 378 -25.73 4.75 3.29
C ASP A 378 -24.57 5.68 3.67
N ALA A 379 -24.77 6.53 4.68
CA ALA A 379 -23.73 7.42 5.19
C ALA A 379 -22.58 6.62 5.85
N ASN A 380 -22.88 5.57 6.61
CA ASN A 380 -21.86 4.68 7.17
C ASN A 380 -21.06 3.97 6.07
N LEU A 381 -21.74 3.46 5.04
CA LEU A 381 -21.06 2.82 3.91
C LEU A 381 -20.17 3.79 3.14
N GLU A 382 -20.60 5.04 3.00
CA GLU A 382 -19.79 6.08 2.39
C GLU A 382 -18.59 6.46 3.25
N LEU A 383 -18.78 6.63 4.57
CA LEU A 383 -17.71 6.95 5.50
C LEU A 383 -16.59 5.90 5.40
N LYS A 384 -16.94 4.61 5.43
CA LYS A 384 -15.97 3.52 5.27
C LYS A 384 -15.18 3.61 3.96
N LYS A 385 -15.84 3.96 2.84
CA LYS A 385 -15.16 4.15 1.55
C LYS A 385 -14.24 5.36 1.56
N LEU A 386 -14.58 6.42 2.30
CA LEU A 386 -13.72 7.60 2.46
C LEU A 386 -12.52 7.26 3.34
N GLU A 387 -12.70 6.54 4.44
CA GLU A 387 -11.63 6.00 5.30
C GLU A 387 -10.63 5.16 4.51
N GLU A 388 -11.12 4.17 3.74
CA GLU A 388 -10.28 3.35 2.88
C GLU A 388 -9.48 4.18 1.87
N LYS A 389 -10.04 5.26 1.33
CA LYS A 389 -9.30 6.14 0.42
C LYS A 389 -8.24 6.99 1.14
N ILE A 390 -8.56 7.47 2.34
CA ILE A 390 -7.68 8.33 3.13
C ILE A 390 -6.49 7.53 3.67
N TYR A 391 -6.70 6.33 4.20
CA TYR A 391 -5.62 5.55 4.83
C TYR A 391 -4.72 4.80 3.84
N ASN A 392 -5.14 4.68 2.58
CA ASN A 392 -4.36 3.99 1.54
C ASN A 392 -3.53 4.94 0.64
N ASN A 393 -3.56 6.27 0.89
CA ASN A 393 -2.80 7.29 0.16
C ASN A 393 -2.09 8.22 1.14
#